data_AF-A0A2N5XJC8-F1
#
_entry.id   AF-A0A2N5XJC8-F1
#
_cell.length_a   1.000
_cell.length_b   1.000
_cell.length_c   1.000
_cell.angle_alpha   90.00
_cell.angle_beta   90.00
_cell.angle_gamma   90.00
#
_symmetry.space_group_name_H-M   'P 1'
#
loop_
_entity.id
_entity.type
_entity.pdbx_description
1 polymer ?
#
loop_
_entity_poly.entity_id
_entity_poly.type
_entity_poly.pdbx_seq_one_letter_code
_entity_poly.pdbx_strand_id
1 'polypeptide(L)' 'ESREELELSGSAAGLAAMSSWLRDGATVTVSGDEAVRATVSVRVPSVVPGWEFDPVERSAVMPGD' A
#
# COMPACT_ATOMS: atom_id res chain seq x y z
N GLU A 1 -0.45 -22.62 5.28
CA GLU A 1 0.22 -21.35 4.97
C GLU A 1 0.02 -20.43 6.16
N SER A 2 1.10 -19.82 6.66
CA SER A 2 1.07 -19.00 7.87
C SER A 2 0.49 -17.62 7.54
N ARG A 3 -0.29 -17.01 8.43
CA ARG A 3 -0.95 -15.70 8.19
C ARG A 3 0.04 -14.60 7.76
N GLU A 4 1.22 -14.58 8.35
CA GLU A 4 2.32 -13.67 8.01
C GLU A 4 2.80 -13.86 6.57
N GLU A 5 2.79 -15.10 6.07
CA GLU A 5 3.17 -15.45 4.72
C GLU A 5 2.13 -14.98 3.69
N LEU A 6 0.84 -15.01 4.06
CA LEU A 6 -0.26 -14.46 3.27
C LEU A 6 -0.22 -12.93 3.20
N GLU A 7 0.12 -12.25 4.30
CA GLU A 7 0.29 -10.79 4.33
C GLU A 7 1.48 -10.34 3.48
N LEU A 8 2.60 -11.05 3.58
CA LEU A 8 3.79 -10.80 2.78
C LEU A 8 3.50 -11.05 1.28
N SER A 9 2.79 -12.14 0.98
CA SER A 9 2.29 -12.50 -0.36
C SER A 9 1.39 -11.42 -0.95
N GLY A 10 0.39 -10.96 -0.20
CA GLY A 10 -0.54 -9.91 -0.64
C GLY A 10 0.13 -8.57 -0.86
N SER A 11 1.03 -8.18 0.04
CA SER A 11 1.82 -6.94 -0.10
C SER A 11 2.73 -6.98 -1.33
N ALA A 12 3.41 -8.11 -1.55
CA ALA A 12 4.27 -8.32 -2.73
C ALA A 12 3.46 -8.32 -4.04
N ALA A 13 2.30 -8.98 -4.06
CA ALA A 13 1.40 -8.98 -5.22
C ALA A 13 0.87 -7.57 -5.54
N GLY A 14 0.49 -6.81 -4.51
CA GLY A 14 0.06 -5.42 -4.65
C GLY A 14 1.15 -4.53 -5.26
N LEU A 15 2.39 -4.62 -4.77
CA LEU A 15 3.52 -3.87 -5.31
C LEU A 15 3.89 -4.32 -6.74
N ALA A 16 3.77 -5.60 -7.07
CA ALA A 16 4.04 -6.12 -8.40
C ALA A 16 3.00 -5.66 -9.45
N ALA A 17 1.76 -5.40 -9.03
CA ALA A 17 0.70 -4.89 -9.91
C ALA A 17 0.81 -3.37 -10.19
N MET A 18 1.61 -2.64 -9.40
CA MET A 18 1.80 -1.20 -9.58
C MET A 18 2.76 -0.89 -10.73
N SER A 19 2.58 0.28 -11.35
CA SER A 19 3.60 0.81 -12.25
C SER A 19 4.89 1.12 -11.47
N SER A 20 6.04 1.02 -12.14
CA SER A 20 7.36 1.19 -11.50
C SER A 20 7.47 2.51 -10.74
N TRP A 21 6.99 3.61 -11.33
CA TRP A 21 6.98 4.93 -10.69
C TRP A 21 6.15 4.98 -9.41
N LEU A 22 4.97 4.33 -9.40
CA LEU A 22 4.11 4.28 -8.22
C LEU A 22 4.72 3.41 -7.11
N ARG A 23 5.33 2.28 -7.50
CA ARG A 23 5.92 1.32 -6.58
C ARG A 23 7.06 1.92 -5.75
N ASP A 24 7.94 2.71 -6.35
CA ASP A 24 9.12 3.27 -5.67
C ASP A 24 8.75 4.28 -4.56
N GLY A 25 7.54 4.84 -4.62
CA GLY A 25 7.00 5.76 -3.61
C GLY A 25 5.90 5.16 -2.74
N ALA A 26 5.58 3.87 -2.90
CA ALA A 26 4.44 3.23 -2.26
C ALA A 26 4.84 2.46 -0.98
N THR A 27 4.08 2.68 0.09
CA THR A 27 4.14 1.89 1.32
C THR A 27 2.81 1.17 1.51
N VAL A 28 2.84 -0.14 1.76
CA VAL A 28 1.66 -0.94 2.06
C VAL A 28 1.64 -1.27 3.55
N THR A 29 0.51 -1.02 4.21
CA THR A 29 0.27 -1.38 5.60
C THR A 29 -0.98 -2.24 5.69
N VAL A 30 -0.85 -3.40 6.33
CA VAL A 30 -1.95 -4.34 6.53
C VAL A 30 -2.32 -4.34 8.02
N SER A 31 -3.62 -4.33 8.32
CA SER A 31 -4.12 -4.32 9.70
C SER A 31 -5.51 -4.97 9.80
N GLY A 32 -5.79 -5.60 10.94
CA GLY A 32 -7.12 -6.12 11.28
C GLY A 32 -7.20 -7.65 11.35
N ASP A 33 -8.01 -8.14 12.29
CA ASP A 33 -8.14 -9.56 12.61
C ASP A 33 -9.23 -10.27 11.79
N GLU A 34 -10.48 -9.83 11.88
CA GLU A 34 -11.63 -10.37 11.10
C GLU A 34 -11.84 -9.68 9.75
N ALA A 35 -11.31 -8.48 9.56
CA ALA A 35 -11.36 -7.76 8.29
C ALA A 35 -9.98 -7.20 8.01
N VAL A 36 -9.36 -7.70 6.94
CA VAL A 36 -8.00 -7.31 6.57
C VAL A 36 -8.07 -6.01 5.79
N ARG A 37 -7.62 -4.91 6.39
CA ARG A 37 -7.50 -3.60 5.74
C ARG A 37 -6.07 -3.42 5.24
N ALA A 38 -5.93 -3.29 3.93
CA ALA A 38 -4.69 -2.89 3.28
C ALA A 38 -4.77 -1.39 2.91
N THR A 39 -3.84 -0.60 3.42
CA THR A 39 -3.67 0.81 3.07
C THR A 39 -2.39 0.98 2.26
N VAL A 40 -2.49 1.61 1.11
CA VAL A 40 -1.37 2.01 0.26
C VAL A 40 -1.20 3.50 0.37
N SER A 41 -0.01 3.95 0.72
CA SER A 41 0.38 5.37 0.77
C SER A 41 1.42 5.63 -0.32
N VAL A 42 1.20 6.63 -1.17
CA VAL A 42 2.09 6.98 -2.28
C VAL A 42 2.57 8.43 -2.12
N ARG A 43 3.89 8.65 -2.16
CA ARG A 43 4.44 10.01 -2.19
C ARG A 43 4.35 10.62 -3.59
N VAL A 44 3.80 11.83 -3.65
CA VAL A 44 3.76 12.62 -4.89
C VAL A 44 5.08 13.39 -5.03
N PRO A 45 5.83 13.20 -6.13
CA PRO A 45 7.05 13.95 -6.36
C PRO A 45 6.74 15.43 -6.58
N SER A 46 7.50 16.30 -5.92
CA SER A 46 7.34 17.75 -6.08
C SER A 46 7.98 18.26 -7.36
N VAL A 47 7.24 19.09 -8.08
CA VAL A 47 7.71 19.82 -9.28
C VAL A 47 7.96 21.29 -8.95
N VAL A 48 7.43 21.79 -7.83
CA VAL A 48 7.52 23.20 -7.44
C VAL A 48 8.52 23.34 -6.27
N PRO A 49 9.63 24.07 -6.46
CA PRO A 49 10.60 24.28 -5.39
C PRO A 49 9.97 24.91 -4.15
N GLY A 50 10.21 24.31 -2.98
CA GLY A 50 9.71 24.79 -1.69
C GLY A 50 8.29 24.30 -1.32
N TRP A 51 7.65 23.47 -2.15
CA TRP A 51 6.38 22.85 -1.82
C TRP A 51 6.50 21.32 -1.78
N GLU A 52 6.02 20.70 -0.72
CA GLU A 52 5.82 19.25 -0.65
C GLU A 52 4.32 18.95 -0.69
N PHE A 53 3.96 17.86 -1.37
CA PHE A 53 2.60 17.37 -1.39
C PHE A 53 2.43 16.31 -0.30
N ASP A 54 1.30 16.36 0.41
CA ASP A 54 0.92 15.26 1.28
C ASP A 54 0.80 13.96 0.48
N PRO A 55 1.19 12.81 1.07
CA PRO A 55 1.05 11.52 0.41
C PRO A 55 -0.42 11.20 0.13
N VAL A 56 -0.65 10.51 -0.99
CA VAL A 56 -1.99 10.02 -1.35
C VAL A 56 -2.19 8.65 -0.75
N GLU A 57 -3.28 8.49 0.01
CA GLU A 57 -3.62 7.23 0.66
C GLU A 57 -4.86 6.59 0.04
N ARG A 58 -4.79 5.27 -0.18
CA ARG A 58 -5.94 4.46 -0.57
C ARG A 58 -6.01 3.19 0.26
N SER A 59 -7.20 2.87 0.76
CA SER A 59 -7.44 1.64 1.50
C SER A 59 -8.42 0.71 0.79
N ALA A 60 -8.15 -0.58 0.91
CA ALA A 60 -9.02 -1.66 0.52
C ALA A 60 -9.26 -2.55 1.76
N VAL A 61 -10.48 -3.04 1.92
CA VAL A 61 -10.84 -3.95 3.01
C VAL A 61 -11.28 -5.25 2.38
N MET A 62 -10.62 -6.34 2.74
CA MET A 62 -11.09 -7.69 2.47
C MET A 62 -11.87 -8.16 3.70
N PRO A 63 -13.14 -8.54 3.57
CA PRO A 63 -13.84 -9.21 4.67
C PRO A 63 -13.16 -10.56 4.90
N GLY A 64 -12.88 -10.89 6.16
CA GLY A 64 -12.61 -12.27 6.54
C GLY A 64 -13.93 -13.02 6.44
N ASP A 65 -13.92 -14.12 5.68
CA ASP A 65 -15.01 -15.08 5.68
C ASP A 65 -15.10 -15.80 7.03
#